data_AF-A0A9E4ZB72-F1
#
_entry.id   AF-A0A9E4ZB72-F1
#
_cell.length_a   1.000
_cell.length_b   1.000
_cell.length_c   1.000
_cell.angle_alpha   90.00
_cell.angle_beta   90.00
_cell.angle_gamma   90.00
#
_symmetry.space_group_name_H-M   'P 1'
#
loop_
_entity.id
_entity.type
_entity.pdbx_description
1 polymer ?
#
loop_
_entity_poly.entity_id
_entity_poly.type
_entity_poly.pdbx_seq_one_letter_code
_entity_poly.pdbx_strand_id
1 'polypeptide(L)'
;MEAISFLWTELIIRPMLNGLVVLYTILFSQMGLAIIVLTALIRLATLPLTLKQLKQMRAMSSLQPKLKEIQDRYSRDKSRVSQETMRLYREAGVSPIGCLGPMIVQMPILIGLFRVLIQVVFTRPDDLVGLSEKMYTWIPIAPIFASAPMDSGFLWLDLAKSDPTNLLIPVFVFASTWVQQKMTMQPSTDPRQSGNQAMMLWLMPLMIAFFSFTLPS
;
A
#
# COMPACT_ATOMS: atom_id res chain seq x y z
N MET A 1 -23.54 -6.32 4.96
CA MET A 1 -22.50 -5.39 4.43
C MET A 1 -22.28 -4.19 5.33
N GLU A 2 -23.28 -3.75 6.11
CA GLU A 2 -23.18 -2.59 7.01
C GLU A 2 -22.15 -2.74 8.16
N ALA A 3 -22.01 -3.94 8.74
CA ALA A 3 -21.02 -4.17 9.79
C ALA A 3 -19.57 -4.02 9.30
N ILE A 4 -19.29 -4.41 8.04
CA ILE A 4 -17.95 -4.28 7.45
C ILE A 4 -17.67 -2.80 7.15
N SER A 5 -18.64 -2.05 6.64
CA SER A 5 -18.48 -0.59 6.43
C SER A 5 -18.37 0.17 7.75
N PHE A 6 -19.05 -0.27 8.81
CA PHE A 6 -18.93 0.31 10.15
C PHE A 6 -17.53 0.07 10.71
N LEU A 7 -17.07 -1.18 10.75
CA LEU A 7 -15.72 -1.53 11.21
C LEU A 7 -14.65 -0.81 10.39
N TRP A 8 -14.82 -0.71 9.07
CA TRP A 8 -13.90 0.01 8.20
C TRP A 8 -13.82 1.51 8.53
N THR A 9 -14.99 2.12 8.75
CA THR A 9 -15.05 3.56 9.02
C THR A 9 -14.48 3.87 10.40
N GLU A 10 -14.83 3.08 11.41
CA GLU A 10 -14.38 3.29 12.79
C GLU A 10 -12.91 2.90 13.02
N LEU A 11 -12.44 1.81 12.40
CA LEU A 11 -11.08 1.29 12.66
C LEU A 11 -10.02 1.87 11.73
N ILE A 12 -10.39 2.27 10.51
CA ILE A 12 -9.43 2.74 9.49
C ILE A 12 -9.65 4.20 9.17
N ILE A 13 -10.86 4.60 8.75
CA ILE A 13 -11.08 5.96 8.26
C ILE A 13 -10.98 6.99 9.38
N ARG A 14 -11.71 6.81 10.50
CA ARG A 14 -11.70 7.79 11.59
C ARG A 14 -10.31 8.02 12.19
N PRO A 15 -9.51 6.99 12.53
CA PRO A 15 -8.19 7.22 13.10
C PRO A 15 -7.23 7.89 12.10
N MET A 16 -7.28 7.50 10.83
CA MET A 16 -6.45 8.12 9.78
C MET A 16 -6.82 9.57 9.55
N LEU A 17 -8.11 9.89 9.48
CA LEU A 17 -8.63 11.22 9.21
C LEU A 17 -8.34 12.17 10.38
N ASN A 18 -8.67 11.75 11.61
CA ASN A 18 -8.37 12.53 12.81
C ASN A 18 -6.86 12.69 13.02
N GLY A 19 -6.07 11.63 12.78
CA GLY A 19 -4.61 11.70 12.84
C GLY A 19 -4.02 12.68 11.84
N LEU A 20 -4.53 12.69 10.60
CA LEU A 20 -4.09 13.64 9.58
C LEU A 20 -4.38 15.09 9.98
N VAL A 21 -5.57 15.36 10.50
CA VAL A 21 -6.00 16.70 10.93
C VAL A 21 -5.17 17.21 12.12
N VAL A 22 -4.89 16.34 13.11
CA VAL A 22 -4.01 16.68 14.23
C VAL A 22 -2.59 16.96 13.74
N LEU A 23 -2.06 16.13 12.85
CA LEU A 23 -0.74 16.37 12.26
C LEU A 23 -0.71 17.67 11.45
N TYR A 24 -1.76 17.99 10.71
CA TYR A 24 -1.86 19.23 9.95
C TYR A 24 -1.77 20.48 10.85
N THR A 25 -2.47 20.47 11.99
CA THR A 25 -2.43 21.59 12.95
C THR A 25 -1.08 21.71 13.67
N ILE A 26 -0.38 20.59 13.91
CA ILE A 26 0.94 20.57 14.54
C ILE A 26 2.05 20.97 13.54
N LEU A 27 1.92 20.59 12.26
CA LEU A 27 2.93 20.80 11.21
C LEU A 27 2.71 22.09 10.39
N PHE A 28 2.31 23.18 11.05
CA PHE A 28 2.24 24.52 10.44
C PHE A 28 1.39 24.61 9.18
N SER A 29 0.27 23.90 9.12
CA SER A 29 -0.66 23.93 7.98
C SER A 29 -0.09 23.38 6.66
N GLN A 30 0.97 22.56 6.72
CA GLN A 30 1.56 21.91 5.55
C GLN A 30 0.97 20.51 5.32
N MET A 31 0.10 20.39 4.32
CA MET A 31 -0.61 19.14 4.02
C MET A 31 0.35 17.99 3.65
N GLY A 32 1.36 18.26 2.82
CA GLY A 32 2.31 17.23 2.39
C GLY A 32 3.12 16.62 3.52
N LEU A 33 3.58 17.42 4.49
CA LEU A 33 4.29 16.89 5.65
C LEU A 33 3.37 16.07 6.55
N ALA A 34 2.11 16.48 6.74
CA ALA A 34 1.15 15.73 7.53
C ALA A 34 0.92 14.31 6.94
N ILE A 35 0.82 14.21 5.60
CA ILE A 35 0.69 12.93 4.89
C ILE A 35 1.94 12.07 5.08
N ILE A 36 3.14 12.64 4.92
CA ILE A 36 4.41 11.91 5.08
C ILE A 36 4.55 11.38 6.51
N VAL A 37 4.25 12.19 7.53
CA VAL A 37 4.33 11.75 8.93
C VAL A 37 3.27 10.69 9.23
N LEU A 38 2.03 10.85 8.74
CA LEU A 38 0.99 9.85 8.93
C LEU A 38 1.38 8.51 8.31
N THR A 39 1.89 8.51 7.07
CA THR A 39 2.33 7.29 6.39
C THR A 39 3.52 6.65 7.10
N ALA A 40 4.47 7.44 7.62
CA ALA A 40 5.58 6.93 8.42
C ALA A 40 5.11 6.27 9.73
N LEU A 41 4.15 6.88 10.44
CA LEU A 41 3.57 6.32 11.67
C LEU A 41 2.86 4.99 11.42
N ILE A 42 2.02 4.93 10.38
CA ILE A 42 1.33 3.68 9.99
C ILE A 42 2.35 2.60 9.62
N ARG A 43 3.42 2.98 8.91
CA ARG A 43 4.49 2.05 8.52
C ARG A 43 5.28 1.54 9.73
N LEU A 44 5.50 2.37 10.74
CA LEU A 44 6.14 1.98 11.98
C LEU A 44 5.25 1.05 12.82
N ALA A 45 3.94 1.34 12.90
CA ALA A 45 2.97 0.48 13.57
C ALA A 45 2.83 -0.90 12.89
N THR A 46 2.92 -0.96 11.55
CA THR A 46 2.85 -2.21 10.77
C THR A 46 4.21 -2.90 10.61
N LEU A 47 5.31 -2.28 11.05
CA LEU A 47 6.66 -2.84 10.98
C LEU A 47 6.82 -4.22 11.63
N PRO A 48 6.35 -4.50 12.86
CA PRO A 48 6.48 -5.84 13.45
C PRO A 48 5.74 -6.91 12.66
N LEU A 49 4.63 -6.54 12.02
CA LEU A 49 3.86 -7.44 11.16
C LEU A 49 4.61 -7.72 9.85
N THR A 50 5.13 -6.67 9.20
CA THR A 50 5.89 -6.82 7.94
C THR A 50 7.19 -7.62 8.15
N LEU A 51 7.87 -7.49 9.29
CA LEU A 51 9.04 -8.31 9.61
C LEU A 51 8.69 -9.81 9.72
N LYS A 52 7.55 -10.16 10.31
CA LYS A 52 7.06 -11.55 10.35
C LYS A 52 6.76 -12.07 8.94
N GLN A 53 6.15 -11.24 8.08
CA GLN A 53 5.85 -11.59 6.69
C GLN A 53 7.14 -11.81 5.88
N LEU A 54 8.15 -10.95 6.04
CA LEU A 54 9.45 -11.10 5.38
C LEU A 54 10.18 -12.38 5.79
N LYS A 55 10.08 -12.78 7.07
CA LYS A 55 10.66 -14.04 7.56
C LYS A 55 10.02 -15.26 6.88
N GLN A 56 8.69 -15.28 6.73
CA GLN A 56 7.96 -16.35 6.03
C GLN A 56 8.34 -16.41 4.56
N MET A 57 8.45 -15.26 3.89
CA MET A 57 8.94 -15.18 2.52
C MET A 57 10.34 -15.78 2.39
N ARG A 58 11.31 -15.38 3.22
CA ARG A 58 12.68 -15.95 3.17
C ARG A 58 12.69 -17.47 3.37
N ALA A 59 11.89 -17.99 4.29
CA ALA A 59 11.77 -19.44 4.49
C ALA A 59 11.26 -20.14 3.22
N MET A 60 10.27 -19.58 2.53
CA MET A 60 9.79 -20.11 1.25
C MET A 60 10.87 -20.07 0.15
N SER A 61 11.65 -18.99 0.09
CA SER A 61 12.74 -18.87 -0.89
C SER A 61 13.81 -19.95 -0.68
N SER A 62 14.10 -20.35 0.56
CA SER A 62 15.04 -21.45 0.85
C SER A 62 14.59 -22.82 0.31
N LEU A 63 13.29 -22.99 0.02
CA LEU A 63 12.72 -24.24 -0.50
C LEU A 63 12.74 -24.32 -2.04
N GLN A 64 13.05 -23.23 -2.74
CA GLN A 64 13.12 -23.18 -4.20
C GLN A 64 13.96 -24.29 -4.86
N PRO A 65 15.17 -24.65 -4.37
CA PRO A 65 15.94 -25.73 -4.99
C PRO A 65 15.21 -27.09 -4.91
N LYS A 66 14.53 -27.37 -3.79
CA LYS A 66 13.74 -28.60 -3.62
C LYS A 66 12.47 -28.59 -4.47
N LEU A 67 11.83 -27.43 -4.61
CA LEU A 67 10.70 -27.24 -5.53
C LEU A 67 11.11 -27.54 -6.97
N LYS A 68 12.31 -27.13 -7.38
CA LYS A 68 12.83 -27.44 -8.71
C LYS A 68 13.05 -28.93 -8.91
N GLU A 69 13.62 -29.63 -7.92
CA GLU A 69 13.78 -31.08 -7.99
C GLU A 69 12.44 -31.80 -8.16
N ILE A 70 11.39 -31.35 -7.45
CA ILE A 70 10.03 -31.89 -7.59
C ILE A 70 9.48 -31.62 -9.00
N GLN A 71 9.67 -30.41 -9.54
CA GLN A 71 9.24 -30.06 -10.89
C GLN A 71 9.95 -30.89 -11.95
N ASP A 72 11.27 -31.09 -11.84
CA ASP A 72 12.07 -31.89 -12.77
C ASP A 72 11.68 -33.38 -12.69
N ARG A 73 11.51 -33.92 -11.47
CA ARG A 73 11.14 -35.33 -11.24
C ARG A 73 9.74 -35.68 -11.74
N TYR A 74 8.79 -34.74 -11.63
CA TYR A 74 7.38 -34.95 -11.99
C TYR A 74 6.92 -34.07 -13.15
N SER A 75 7.83 -33.64 -14.04
CA SER A 75 7.53 -32.71 -15.14
C SER A 75 6.35 -33.14 -16.04
N ARG A 76 6.09 -34.44 -16.15
CA ARG A 76 4.99 -35.02 -16.94
C ARG A 76 3.64 -35.08 -16.20
N ASP A 77 3.63 -34.90 -14.88
CA ASP A 77 2.43 -35.03 -14.04
C ASP A 77 2.26 -33.80 -13.12
N LYS A 78 1.53 -32.79 -13.64
CA LYS A 78 1.24 -31.54 -12.93
C LYS A 78 0.48 -31.75 -11.62
N SER A 79 -0.33 -32.82 -11.53
CA SER A 79 -1.09 -33.12 -10.32
C SER A 79 -0.14 -33.52 -9.19
N ARG A 80 0.81 -34.42 -9.49
CA ARG A 80 1.84 -34.82 -8.52
C ARG A 80 2.78 -33.69 -8.12
N VAL A 81 3.17 -32.82 -9.06
CA VAL A 81 3.97 -31.62 -8.74
C VAL A 81 3.26 -30.77 -7.67
N SER A 82 1.96 -30.51 -7.83
CA SER A 82 1.18 -29.71 -6.87
C SER A 82 1.09 -30.38 -5.49
N GLN A 83 0.85 -31.70 -5.45
CA GLN A 83 0.74 -32.46 -4.20
C GLN A 83 2.06 -32.49 -3.43
N GLU A 84 3.16 -32.82 -4.10
CA GLU A 84 4.50 -32.89 -3.48
C GLU A 84 4.99 -31.49 -3.07
N THR A 85 4.66 -30.45 -3.83
CA THR A 85 4.93 -29.05 -3.46
C THR A 85 4.23 -28.68 -2.15
N MET A 86 2.94 -29.04 -2.01
CA MET A 86 2.19 -28.76 -0.78
C MET A 86 2.69 -29.59 0.40
N ARG A 87 3.11 -30.83 0.14
CA ARG A 87 3.73 -31.70 1.14
C ARG A 87 5.05 -31.10 1.66
N LEU A 88 5.92 -30.65 0.75
CA LEU A 88 7.18 -29.97 1.09
C LEU A 88 6.92 -28.72 1.94
N TYR A 89 5.93 -27.90 1.59
CA TYR A 89 5.56 -26.72 2.39
C TYR A 89 5.10 -27.08 3.79
N ARG A 90 4.28 -28.14 3.94
CA ARG A 90 3.83 -28.64 5.25
C ARG A 90 4.98 -29.19 6.09
N GLU A 91 5.87 -29.99 5.48
CA GLU A 91 7.05 -30.55 6.15
C GLU A 91 8.02 -29.46 6.61
N ALA A 92 8.17 -28.39 5.82
CA ALA A 92 8.98 -27.23 6.18
C ALA A 92 8.28 -26.25 7.13
N GLY A 93 7.00 -26.46 7.47
CA GLY A 93 6.21 -25.56 8.32
C GLY A 93 5.97 -24.17 7.70
N VAL A 94 6.08 -24.05 6.38
CA VAL A 94 5.89 -22.78 5.65
C VAL A 94 4.50 -22.77 5.03
N SER A 95 3.73 -21.70 5.26
CA SER A 95 2.40 -21.55 4.65
C SER A 95 2.44 -20.63 3.44
N PRO A 96 1.91 -21.04 2.26
CA PRO A 96 1.80 -20.15 1.11
C PRO A 96 0.82 -18.98 1.34
N ILE A 97 -0.13 -19.17 2.25
CA ILE A 97 -1.11 -18.14 2.64
C ILE A 97 -0.46 -17.03 3.49
N GLY A 98 0.61 -17.33 4.22
CA GLY A 98 1.34 -16.33 5.02
C GLY A 98 1.94 -15.19 4.19
N CYS A 99 2.21 -15.44 2.91
CA CYS A 99 2.71 -14.45 1.95
C CYS A 99 1.63 -13.48 1.45
N LEU A 100 0.34 -13.76 1.68
CA LEU A 100 -0.78 -12.91 1.26
C LEU A 100 -1.08 -11.78 2.28
N GLY A 101 -0.56 -11.92 3.51
CA GLY A 101 -0.74 -10.96 4.59
C GLY A 101 -0.36 -9.50 4.27
N PRO A 102 0.78 -9.21 3.61
CA PRO A 102 1.15 -7.84 3.27
C PRO A 102 0.11 -7.19 2.34
N MET A 103 -0.42 -7.95 1.39
CA MET A 103 -1.40 -7.46 0.43
C MET A 103 -2.74 -7.13 1.08
N ILE A 104 -3.18 -8.00 2.01
CA ILE A 104 -4.42 -7.82 2.77
C ILE A 104 -4.37 -6.56 3.64
N VAL A 105 -3.20 -6.23 4.19
CA VAL A 105 -3.04 -5.03 5.04
C VAL A 105 -2.81 -3.77 4.20
N GLN A 106 -2.05 -3.87 3.11
CA GLN A 106 -1.70 -2.74 2.25
C GLN A 106 -2.92 -2.17 1.52
N MET A 107 -3.81 -3.02 1.02
CA MET A 107 -4.96 -2.57 0.23
C MET A 107 -5.91 -1.66 1.03
N PRO A 108 -6.31 -2.00 2.27
CA PRO A 108 -7.09 -1.11 3.12
C PRO A 108 -6.45 0.22 3.44
N ILE A 109 -5.14 0.21 3.74
CA ILE A 109 -4.42 1.44 4.08
C ILE A 109 -4.38 2.38 2.86
N LEU A 110 -4.15 1.85 1.66
CA LEU A 110 -4.13 2.64 0.43
C LEU A 110 -5.51 3.27 0.15
N ILE A 111 -6.58 2.48 0.24
CA ILE A 111 -7.95 2.96 0.04
C ILE A 111 -8.34 3.99 1.09
N GLY A 112 -7.97 3.75 2.36
CA GLY A 112 -8.21 4.67 3.47
C GLY A 112 -7.52 6.00 3.25
N LEU A 113 -6.23 5.98 2.91
CA LEU A 113 -5.45 7.19 2.64
C LEU A 113 -6.04 7.98 1.46
N PHE A 114 -6.32 7.31 0.34
CA PHE A 114 -6.88 7.96 -0.84
C PHE A 114 -8.24 8.63 -0.55
N ARG A 115 -9.11 7.98 0.24
CA ARG A 115 -10.39 8.57 0.65
C ARG A 115 -10.22 9.78 1.56
N VAL A 116 -9.30 9.71 2.51
CA VAL A 116 -9.00 10.84 3.40
C VAL A 116 -8.45 12.01 2.60
N LEU A 117 -7.53 11.76 1.65
CA LEU A 117 -7.00 12.81 0.78
C LEU A 117 -8.09 13.45 -0.07
N ILE A 118 -8.98 12.65 -0.69
CA ILE A 118 -10.08 13.23 -1.47
C ILE A 118 -10.98 14.11 -0.60
N GLN A 119 -11.31 13.67 0.62
CA GLN A 119 -12.22 14.41 1.52
C GLN A 119 -11.59 15.68 2.11
N VAL A 120 -10.28 15.67 2.35
CA VAL A 120 -9.57 16.79 3.01
C VAL A 120 -9.04 17.80 1.98
N VAL A 121 -8.62 17.34 0.81
CA VAL A 121 -7.94 18.18 -0.20
C VAL A 121 -8.94 18.75 -1.23
N PHE A 122 -10.04 18.03 -1.52
CA PHE A 122 -11.09 18.53 -2.41
C PHE A 122 -12.23 19.09 -1.56
N THR A 123 -12.11 20.34 -1.13
CA THR A 123 -13.19 21.06 -0.44
C THR A 123 -14.40 21.23 -1.36
N ARG A 124 -15.30 20.24 -1.35
CA ARG A 124 -16.72 20.39 -1.71
C ARG A 124 -17.50 20.74 -0.44
N PRO A 125 -18.45 21.68 -0.47
CA PRO A 125 -19.24 22.06 0.71
C PRO A 125 -19.93 20.87 1.40
N ASP A 126 -20.34 19.86 0.63
CA ASP A 126 -21.05 18.67 1.13
C ASP A 126 -20.12 17.69 1.87
N ASP A 127 -18.84 17.62 1.51
CA ASP A 127 -17.85 16.75 2.16
C ASP A 127 -17.50 17.24 3.57
N LEU A 128 -17.65 18.55 3.84
CA LEU A 128 -17.41 19.17 5.16
C LEU A 128 -18.41 18.68 6.22
N VAL A 129 -19.68 18.49 5.84
CA VAL A 129 -20.73 18.00 6.73
C VAL A 129 -20.42 16.56 7.16
N GLY A 130 -20.06 15.70 6.20
CA GLY A 130 -19.66 14.31 6.46
C GLY A 130 -18.30 14.17 7.19
N LEU A 131 -17.41 15.17 7.06
CA LEU A 131 -16.15 15.23 7.81
C LEU A 131 -16.41 15.53 9.29
N SER A 132 -17.29 16.49 9.58
CA SER A 132 -17.64 16.91 10.94
C SER A 132 -18.26 15.77 11.77
N GLU A 133 -19.05 14.91 11.13
CA GLU A 133 -19.67 13.74 11.77
C GLU A 133 -18.66 12.62 12.10
N LYS A 134 -17.54 12.58 11.37
CA LYS A 134 -16.48 11.58 11.52
C LYS A 134 -15.32 12.04 12.42
N MET A 135 -15.28 13.34 12.74
CA MET A 135 -14.33 13.93 13.69
C MET A 135 -14.62 13.48 15.13
N TYR A 136 -13.56 13.27 15.91
CA TYR A 136 -13.74 13.08 17.34
C TYR A 136 -14.05 14.42 18.03
N THR A 137 -14.99 14.37 18.98
CA THR A 137 -15.51 15.54 19.70
C THR A 137 -14.46 16.31 20.51
N TRP A 138 -13.32 15.68 20.83
CA TRP A 138 -12.20 16.27 21.58
C TRP A 138 -11.18 17.05 20.74
N ILE A 139 -11.33 17.09 19.40
CA ILE A 139 -10.42 17.83 18.52
C ILE A 139 -10.98 19.25 18.35
N PRO A 140 -10.19 20.31 18.58
CA PRO A 140 -10.63 21.68 18.35
C PRO A 140 -10.82 21.90 16.84
N ILE A 141 -12.09 21.88 16.40
CA ILE A 141 -12.49 21.94 14.98
C ILE A 141 -12.46 23.38 14.43
N ALA A 142 -12.57 24.38 15.30
CA ALA A 142 -12.61 25.80 14.96
C ALA A 142 -11.40 26.34 14.14
N PRO A 143 -10.13 26.01 14.44
CA PRO A 143 -8.99 26.49 13.65
C PRO A 143 -8.94 25.91 12.23
N ILE A 144 -9.53 24.73 11.98
CA ILE A 144 -9.46 24.02 10.68
C ILE A 144 -10.35 24.67 9.63
N PHE A 145 -11.54 25.14 10.02
CA PHE A 145 -12.45 25.88 9.14
C PHE A 145 -11.97 27.31 8.84
N ALA A 146 -11.18 27.91 9.75
CA ALA A 146 -10.61 29.23 9.55
C ALA A 146 -9.41 29.25 8.59
N SER A 147 -8.76 28.09 8.39
CA SER A 147 -7.61 27.90 7.47
C SER A 147 -7.98 27.25 6.14
N ALA A 148 -9.27 27.21 5.77
CA ALA A 148 -9.71 26.70 4.47
C ALA A 148 -9.62 27.81 3.39
N PRO A 149 -9.08 27.55 2.18
CA PRO A 149 -8.68 26.23 1.65
C PRO A 149 -7.32 25.81 2.22
N MET A 150 -7.22 24.56 2.69
CA MET A 150 -5.96 24.04 3.21
C MET A 150 -4.92 24.10 2.09
N ASP A 151 -3.76 24.70 2.37
CA ASP A 151 -2.69 24.84 1.39
C ASP A 151 -2.31 23.46 0.82
N SER A 152 -2.62 23.26 -0.45
CA SER A 152 -2.34 22.03 -1.21
C SER A 152 -0.95 22.06 -1.84
N GLY A 153 -0.23 23.19 -1.72
CA GLY A 153 1.14 23.34 -2.16
C GLY A 153 2.10 22.55 -1.28
N PHE A 154 2.83 21.61 -1.88
CA PHE A 154 3.95 20.94 -1.23
C PHE A 154 5.14 20.86 -2.19
N LEU A 155 6.23 21.52 -1.83
CA LEU A 155 7.40 21.70 -2.69
C LEU A 155 7.02 22.39 -4.01
N TRP A 156 7.14 21.69 -5.14
CA TRP A 156 6.74 22.14 -6.48
C TRP A 156 5.42 21.51 -6.95
N LEU A 157 4.67 20.85 -6.05
CA LEU A 157 3.49 20.06 -6.36
C LEU A 157 2.23 20.70 -5.77
N ASP A 158 1.12 20.57 -6.49
CA ASP A 158 -0.23 20.78 -5.96
C ASP A 158 -0.84 19.39 -5.69
N LEU A 159 -0.88 19.00 -4.41
CA LEU A 159 -1.36 17.69 -3.96
C LEU A 159 -2.85 17.45 -4.31
N ALA A 160 -3.60 18.53 -4.60
CA ALA A 160 -5.01 18.47 -4.96
C ALA A 160 -5.24 18.15 -6.43
N LYS A 161 -4.25 18.41 -7.28
CA LYS A 161 -4.43 18.35 -8.72
C LYS A 161 -3.51 17.31 -9.34
N SER A 162 -4.06 16.63 -10.33
CA SER A 162 -3.24 15.91 -11.30
C SER A 162 -2.47 16.97 -12.10
N ASP A 163 -1.15 16.82 -12.16
CA ASP A 163 -0.28 17.59 -13.05
C ASP A 163 0.32 16.64 -14.11
N PRO A 164 -0.35 16.47 -15.27
CA PRO A 164 0.12 15.58 -16.32
C PRO A 164 1.45 16.02 -16.94
N THR A 165 1.86 17.28 -16.76
CA THR A 165 3.10 17.83 -17.33
C THR A 165 4.31 17.52 -16.47
N ASN A 166 4.10 17.17 -15.19
CA ASN A 166 5.15 16.85 -14.26
C ASN A 166 5.57 15.37 -14.35
N LEU A 167 6.52 15.09 -15.25
CA LEU A 167 7.11 13.75 -15.42
C LEU A 167 7.90 13.26 -14.19
N LEU A 168 8.24 14.14 -13.22
CA LEU A 168 9.03 13.75 -12.06
C LEU A 168 8.27 12.74 -11.19
N ILE A 169 6.97 12.93 -10.95
CA ILE A 169 6.18 12.04 -10.07
C ILE A 169 6.07 10.62 -10.63
N PRO A 170 5.64 10.41 -11.89
CA PRO A 170 5.65 9.07 -12.50
C PRO A 170 7.03 8.42 -12.49
N VAL A 171 8.10 9.18 -12.72
CA VAL A 171 9.47 8.65 -12.70
C VAL A 171 9.88 8.23 -11.28
N PHE A 172 9.58 9.04 -10.27
CA PHE A 172 9.86 8.68 -8.87
C PHE A 172 9.04 7.48 -8.43
N VAL A 173 7.75 7.43 -8.75
CA VAL A 173 6.85 6.31 -8.45
C VAL A 173 7.30 5.05 -9.17
N PHE A 174 7.71 5.16 -10.44
CA PHE A 174 8.29 4.04 -11.19
C PHE A 174 9.55 3.52 -10.50
N ALA A 175 10.52 4.40 -10.25
CA ALA A 175 11.79 4.03 -9.63
C ALA A 175 11.59 3.43 -8.24
N SER A 176 10.73 4.02 -7.41
CA SER A 176 10.44 3.53 -6.06
C SER A 176 9.74 2.18 -6.10
N THR A 177 8.74 2.01 -6.97
CA THR A 177 7.98 0.77 -7.09
C THR A 177 8.84 -0.33 -7.69
N TRP A 178 9.68 -0.01 -8.68
CA TRP A 178 10.64 -0.95 -9.26
C TRP A 178 11.69 -1.39 -8.24
N VAL A 179 12.26 -0.47 -7.47
CA VAL A 179 13.21 -0.79 -6.38
C VAL A 179 12.52 -1.64 -5.32
N GLN A 180 11.32 -1.25 -4.86
CA GLN A 180 10.55 -1.99 -3.88
C GLN A 180 10.22 -3.40 -4.36
N GLN A 181 9.77 -3.54 -5.61
CA GLN A 181 9.51 -4.84 -6.22
C GLN A 181 10.80 -5.64 -6.32
N LYS A 182 11.88 -5.08 -6.85
CA LYS A 182 13.16 -5.79 -6.98
C LYS A 182 13.69 -6.31 -5.63
N MET A 183 13.46 -5.59 -4.54
CA MET A 183 13.83 -6.02 -3.18
C MET A 183 12.89 -7.07 -2.57
N THR A 184 11.64 -7.14 -3.04
CA THR A 184 10.61 -8.05 -2.48
C THR A 184 10.33 -9.26 -3.37
N MET A 185 10.67 -9.19 -4.64
CA MET A 185 10.55 -10.29 -5.58
C MET A 185 11.58 -11.36 -5.26
N GLN A 186 11.09 -12.59 -5.17
CA GLN A 186 11.94 -13.76 -4.97
C GLN A 186 12.35 -14.31 -6.32
N PRO A 187 13.64 -14.57 -6.56
CA PRO A 187 14.07 -15.16 -7.82
C PRO A 187 13.38 -16.51 -8.00
N SER A 188 12.50 -16.68 -8.99
CA SER A 188 12.01 -18.03 -9.31
C SER A 188 13.11 -18.81 -10.01
N THR A 189 13.31 -20.06 -9.59
CA THR A 189 14.30 -21.00 -10.15
C THR A 189 13.89 -21.63 -11.50
N ASP A 190 12.69 -21.30 -11.97
CA ASP A 190 11.99 -21.95 -13.08
C ASP A 190 11.92 -20.98 -14.29
N PRO A 191 12.52 -21.29 -15.47
CA PRO A 191 12.68 -20.35 -16.58
C PRO A 191 11.36 -19.77 -17.13
N ARG A 192 10.26 -20.53 -17.03
CA ARG A 192 8.91 -20.06 -17.43
C ARG A 192 8.30 -19.12 -16.38
N GLN A 193 8.63 -19.32 -15.11
CA GLN A 193 8.16 -18.48 -14.02
C GLN A 193 9.00 -17.21 -13.91
N SER A 194 10.29 -17.26 -14.25
CA SER A 194 11.18 -16.09 -14.28
C SER A 194 10.79 -15.10 -15.36
N GLY A 195 10.32 -15.57 -16.52
CA GLY A 195 9.76 -14.73 -17.57
C GLY A 195 8.52 -13.96 -17.11
N ASN A 196 7.58 -14.66 -16.46
CA ASN A 196 6.38 -14.01 -15.89
C ASN A 196 6.71 -13.05 -14.74
N GLN A 197 7.70 -13.37 -13.90
CA GLN A 197 8.16 -12.47 -12.84
C GLN A 197 8.89 -11.24 -13.39
N ALA A 198 9.72 -11.41 -14.42
CA ALA A 198 10.38 -10.30 -15.10
C ALA A 198 9.34 -9.39 -15.77
N MET A 199 8.32 -9.96 -16.41
CA MET A 199 7.21 -9.17 -16.96
C MET A 199 6.50 -8.39 -15.84
N MET A 200 6.24 -9.00 -14.68
CA MET A 200 5.65 -8.33 -13.53
C MET A 200 6.53 -7.20 -12.97
N LEU A 201 7.86 -7.40 -12.89
CA LEU A 201 8.84 -6.40 -12.45
C LEU A 201 8.84 -5.12 -13.27
N TRP A 202 8.54 -5.23 -14.56
CA TRP A 202 8.60 -4.10 -15.48
C TRP A 202 7.21 -3.52 -15.76
N LEU A 203 6.21 -4.38 -15.97
CA LEU A 203 4.87 -3.97 -16.36
C LEU A 203 4.12 -3.26 -15.22
N MET A 204 4.17 -3.79 -14.00
CA MET A 204 3.41 -3.23 -12.88
C MET A 204 3.88 -1.82 -12.49
N PRO A 205 5.18 -1.54 -12.31
CA PRO A 205 5.64 -0.18 -12.02
C PRO A 205 5.32 0.79 -13.15
N LEU A 206 5.42 0.34 -14.41
CA LEU A 206 5.11 1.18 -15.58
C LEU A 206 3.62 1.52 -15.63
N MET A 207 2.74 0.56 -15.35
CA MET A 207 1.30 0.78 -15.25
C MET A 207 0.95 1.73 -14.10
N ILE A 208 1.57 1.59 -12.93
CA ILE A 208 1.35 2.49 -11.79
C ILE A 208 1.85 3.90 -12.11
N ALA A 209 3.01 4.02 -12.75
CA ALA A 209 3.52 5.30 -13.23
C ALA A 209 2.56 5.93 -14.25
N PHE A 210 1.96 5.13 -15.14
CA PHE A 210 0.93 5.62 -16.06
C PHE A 210 -0.32 6.11 -15.31
N PHE A 211 -0.82 5.36 -14.32
CA PHE A 211 -1.95 5.78 -13.51
C PHE A 211 -1.65 7.03 -12.67
N SER A 212 -0.39 7.25 -12.27
CA SER A 212 -0.02 8.44 -11.50
C SER A 212 -0.24 9.74 -12.28
N PHE A 213 -0.26 9.72 -13.62
CA PHE A 213 -0.66 10.89 -14.41
C PHE A 213 -2.13 11.26 -14.19
N THR A 214 -2.99 10.30 -13.86
CA THR A 214 -4.43 10.51 -13.66
C THR A 214 -4.82 10.74 -12.20
N LEU A 215 -3.92 10.45 -11.27
CA LEU A 215 -4.15 10.57 -9.85
C LEU A 215 -3.64 11.92 -9.33
N PRO A 216 -4.16 12.39 -8.18
CA PRO A 216 -3.59 13.53 -7.48
C PRO A 216 -2.13 13.28 -7.10
N SER A 217 -1.34 14.36 -7.08
CA SER A 217 0.11 14.37 -6.86
C SER A 217 0.52 13.96 -5.44
#